data_AF-A0A2G1LI59-F1
#
_entry.id   AF-A0A2G1LI59-F1
#
_cell.length_a   1.000
_cell.length_b   1.000
_cell.length_c   1.000
_cell.angle_alpha   90.00
_cell.angle_beta   90.00
_cell.angle_gamma   90.00
#
_symmetry.space_group_name_H-M   'P 1'
#
loop_
_entity.id
_entity.type
_entity.pdbx_description
1 polymer ?
#
loop_
_entity_poly.entity_id
_entity_poly.type
_entity_poly.pdbx_seq_one_letter_code
_entity_poly.pdbx_strand_id
1 'polypeptide(L)'
;TRRSRAGWRWSSGGDVPLAEEKERYELRVLEGARLVRRAEVTEPGWTYAAAMIAADGVSGPLTIDVRQVGTRALGRPGTIEMLL
;
A
#
# COMPACT_ATOMS: atom_id res chain seq x y z
N THR A 1 2.87 -9.67 10.75
CA THR A 1 1.50 -9.99 11.22
C THR A 1 0.58 -8.79 11.04
N ARG A 2 -0.53 -8.93 10.31
CA ARG A 2 -1.56 -7.88 10.14
C ARG A 2 -2.31 -7.67 11.47
N ARG A 3 -2.60 -6.42 11.85
CA ARG A 3 -3.38 -6.07 13.06
C ARG A 3 -4.61 -5.26 12.68
N SER A 4 -5.76 -5.58 13.28
CA SER A 4 -7.01 -4.83 13.11
C SER A 4 -6.91 -3.43 13.74
N ARG A 5 -7.68 -2.46 13.22
CA ARG A 5 -7.71 -1.06 13.68
C ARG A 5 -8.94 -0.71 14.54
N ALA A 6 -9.86 -1.66 14.74
CA ALA A 6 -10.95 -1.49 15.69
C ALA A 6 -10.39 -1.68 17.11
N GLY A 7 -10.59 -0.71 17.98
CA GLY A 7 -10.06 -0.71 19.36
C GLY A 7 -10.30 -2.03 20.08
N TRP A 8 -9.28 -2.47 20.83
CA TRP A 8 -9.26 -3.75 21.53
C TRP A 8 -10.17 -3.75 22.76
N ARG A 9 -11.47 -3.96 22.57
CA ARG A 9 -12.30 -4.62 23.58
C ARG A 9 -12.80 -5.95 23.02
N TRP A 10 -12.19 -7.01 23.52
CA TRP A 10 -12.70 -8.37 23.35
C TRP A 10 -13.86 -8.52 24.35
N SER A 11 -15.09 -8.17 23.95
CA SER A 11 -16.27 -8.30 24.81
C SER A 11 -16.90 -9.70 24.78
N SER A 12 -16.42 -10.58 23.91
CA SER A 12 -16.76 -12.00 23.86
C SER A 12 -15.80 -12.62 22.84
N GLY A 13 -15.29 -13.82 23.08
CA GLY A 13 -14.26 -14.49 22.26
C GLY A 13 -14.68 -14.89 20.84
N GLY A 14 -15.47 -14.07 20.15
CA GLY A 14 -15.70 -14.16 18.70
C GLY A 14 -14.67 -13.33 17.94
N ASP A 15 -14.46 -13.68 16.67
CA ASP A 15 -13.63 -12.90 15.74
C ASP A 15 -14.11 -11.44 15.74
N VAL A 16 -13.18 -10.51 16.00
CA VAL A 16 -13.43 -9.08 15.80
C VAL A 16 -13.57 -8.89 14.30
N PRO A 17 -14.70 -8.36 13.78
CA PRO A 17 -14.82 -8.06 12.38
C PRO A 17 -13.63 -7.18 11.99
N LEU A 18 -12.86 -7.63 11.01
CA LEU A 18 -11.89 -6.78 10.36
C LEU A 18 -12.70 -5.60 9.84
N ALA A 19 -12.61 -4.44 10.50
CA ALA A 19 -13.37 -3.25 10.14
C ALA A 19 -12.85 -2.62 8.83
N GLU A 20 -12.62 -3.45 7.83
CA GLU A 20 -12.10 -3.19 6.50
C GLU A 20 -12.85 -4.15 5.55
N GLU A 21 -14.05 -3.74 5.14
CA GLU A 21 -14.97 -4.53 4.32
C GLU A 21 -14.38 -4.93 2.93
N LYS A 22 -13.29 -4.29 2.50
CA LYS A 22 -12.57 -4.55 1.24
C LYS A 22 -11.07 -4.28 1.40
N GLU A 23 -10.23 -5.11 0.79
CA GLU A 23 -8.79 -4.84 0.68
C GLU A 23 -8.54 -3.80 -0.41
N ARG A 24 -8.00 -2.64 -0.03
CA ARG A 24 -7.61 -1.58 -0.96
C ARG A 24 -6.33 -0.93 -0.50
N TYR A 25 -5.43 -0.69 -1.43
CA TYR A 25 -4.11 -0.12 -1.20
C TYR A 25 -3.86 1.03 -2.16
N GLU A 26 -3.22 2.07 -1.65
CA GLU A 26 -2.57 3.09 -2.44
C GLU A 26 -1.08 2.73 -2.54
N LEU A 27 -0.59 2.65 -3.76
CA LEU A 27 0.81 2.53 -4.09
C LEU A 27 1.34 3.87 -4.60
N ARG A 28 2.49 4.28 -4.10
CA ARG A 28 3.27 5.39 -4.63
C ARG A 28 4.66 4.90 -4.97
N VAL A 29 5.10 5.13 -6.19
CA VAL A 29 6.49 4.93 -6.61
C VAL A 29 7.15 6.30 -6.64
N LEU A 30 8.29 6.41 -5.97
CA LEU A 30 9.08 7.63 -5.90
C LEU A 30 10.49 7.38 -6.42
N GLU A 31 11.05 8.34 -7.16
CA GLU A 31 12.47 8.44 -7.46
C GLU A 31 13.04 9.60 -6.63
N GLY A 32 13.72 9.27 -5.53
CA GLY A 32 14.00 10.24 -4.48
C GLY A 32 12.72 10.87 -3.93
N ALA A 33 12.55 12.19 -4.09
CA ALA A 33 11.33 12.91 -3.68
C ALA A 33 10.27 13.02 -4.80
N ARG A 34 10.59 12.60 -6.04
CA ARG A 34 9.69 12.73 -7.19
C ARG A 34 8.69 11.59 -7.21
N LEU A 35 7.39 11.88 -7.04
CA LEU A 35 6.33 10.88 -7.27
C LEU A 35 6.25 10.59 -8.77
N VAL A 36 6.57 9.37 -9.17
CA VAL A 36 6.57 8.95 -10.58
C VAL A 36 5.32 8.17 -10.94
N ARG A 37 4.73 7.46 -9.97
CA ARG A 37 3.49 6.72 -10.16
C ARG A 37 2.65 6.70 -8.89
N ARG A 38 1.33 6.81 -9.07
CA ARG A 38 0.32 6.48 -8.06
C ARG A 38 -0.64 5.46 -8.64
N ALA A 39 -0.90 4.39 -7.90
CA ALA A 39 -1.85 3.35 -8.31
C ALA A 39 -2.75 2.97 -7.13
N GLU A 40 -3.99 2.62 -7.43
CA GLU A 40 -4.90 1.96 -6.47
C GLU A 40 -4.97 0.48 -6.81
N VAL A 41 -4.87 -0.37 -5.79
CA VAL A 41 -4.86 -1.83 -5.95
C VAL A 41 -5.86 -2.45 -5.00
N THR A 42 -6.73 -3.31 -5.51
CA THR A 42 -7.78 -3.99 -4.75
C THR A 42 -7.46 -5.45 -4.46
N GLU A 43 -6.29 -5.91 -4.88
CA GLU A 43 -5.75 -7.24 -4.65
C GLU A 43 -4.38 -7.13 -3.95
N PRO A 44 -3.96 -8.14 -3.17
CA PRO A 44 -2.66 -8.13 -2.48
C PRO A 44 -1.50 -8.42 -3.45
N GLY A 45 -1.53 -7.85 -4.65
CA GLY A 45 -0.54 -8.04 -5.69
C GLY A 45 -0.56 -6.89 -6.69
N TRP A 46 0.62 -6.38 -7.03
CA TRP A 46 0.80 -5.40 -8.08
C TRP A 46 2.16 -5.58 -8.73
N THR A 47 2.19 -5.44 -10.06
CA THR A 47 3.40 -5.59 -10.85
C THR A 47 3.75 -4.27 -11.50
N TYR A 48 4.93 -3.73 -11.18
CA TYR A 48 5.48 -2.59 -11.88
C TYR A 48 6.14 -3.06 -13.17
N ALA A 49 5.33 -3.24 -14.22
CA ALA A 49 5.78 -3.82 -15.48
C ALA A 49 6.84 -2.95 -16.19
N ALA A 50 7.72 -3.57 -16.98
CA ALA A 50 8.78 -2.87 -17.73
C ALA A 50 8.25 -1.71 -18.61
N ALA A 51 7.07 -1.88 -19.22
CA ALA A 51 6.42 -0.83 -19.99
C ALA A 51 5.99 0.38 -19.13
N MET A 52 5.56 0.13 -17.87
CA MET A 52 5.23 1.20 -16.93
C MET A 52 6.49 1.94 -16.47
N ILE A 53 7.56 1.19 -16.18
CA ILE A 53 8.88 1.74 -15.83
C ILE A 53 9.39 2.65 -16.96
N ALA A 54 9.33 2.17 -18.21
CA ALA A 54 9.74 2.94 -19.38
C ALA A 54 8.89 4.21 -19.57
N ALA A 55 7.56 4.11 -19.36
CA ALA A 55 6.66 5.26 -19.46
C ALA A 55 6.90 6.30 -18.34
N ASP A 56 7.28 5.86 -17.14
CA ASP A 56 7.55 6.74 -16.00
C ASP A 56 8.94 7.40 -16.06
N GLY A 57 9.78 6.96 -17.02
CA GLY A 57 11.09 7.54 -17.30
C GLY A 57 12.04 7.50 -16.11
N VAL A 58 11.97 6.42 -15.31
CA VAL A 58 12.82 6.22 -14.13
C VAL A 58 14.17 5.63 -14.54
N SER A 59 15.23 6.05 -13.85
CA SER A 59 16.60 5.62 -14.15
C SER A 59 17.45 5.35 -12.91
N GLY A 60 16.94 5.69 -11.72
CA GLY A 60 17.63 5.51 -10.45
C GLY A 60 16.88 4.65 -9.43
N PRO A 61 17.40 4.56 -8.20
CA PRO A 61 16.74 3.87 -7.10
C PRO A 61 15.34 4.41 -6.83
N LEU A 62 14.43 3.50 -6.52
CA LEU A 62 13.03 3.81 -6.28
C LEU A 62 12.59 3.43 -4.86
N THR A 63 11.67 4.21 -4.34
CA THR A 63 10.95 3.92 -3.11
C THR A 63 9.50 3.62 -3.45
N ILE A 64 9.00 2.46 -3.01
CA ILE A 64 7.59 2.08 -3.15
C ILE A 64 6.94 2.17 -1.77
N ASP A 65 6.01 3.10 -1.64
CA ASP A 65 5.17 3.28 -0.47
C ASP A 65 3.82 2.60 -0.70
N VAL A 66 3.46 1.66 0.18
CA VAL A 66 2.17 0.96 0.19
C VAL A 66 1.37 1.39 1.40
N ARG A 67 0.22 2.01 1.18
CA ARG A 67 -0.69 2.42 2.26
C ARG A 67 -2.03 1.75 2.10
N GLN A 68 -2.45 1.05 3.13
CA GLN A 68 -3.80 0.51 3.14
C GLN A 68 -4.83 1.65 3.23
N VAL A 69 -5.85 1.61 2.37
CA VAL A 69 -6.92 2.62 2.35
C VAL A 69 -8.05 2.14 3.25
N GLY A 70 -8.13 2.70 4.45
CA GLY A 70 -9.26 2.51 5.35
C GLY A 70 -10.44 3.43 5.01
N THR A 71 -11.57 3.23 5.70
CA THR A 71 -12.79 4.06 5.53
C THR A 71 -12.62 5.49 6.03
N ARG A 72 -11.74 5.73 7.02
CA ARG A 72 -11.54 7.04 7.65
C ARG A 72 -10.17 7.66 7.36
N ALA A 73 -9.16 6.84 7.07
CA ALA A 73 -7.79 7.31 6.88
C ALA A 73 -6.94 6.28 6.13
N LEU A 74 -5.81 6.74 5.61
CA LEU A 74 -4.73 5.86 5.15
C LEU A 74 -4.00 5.24 6.35
N GLY A 75 -3.60 3.98 6.19
CA GLY A 75 -2.65 3.33 7.06
C GLY A 75 -1.25 3.95 6.99
N ARG A 76 -0.39 3.55 7.93
CA ARG A 76 1.05 3.83 7.82
C ARG A 76 1.61 3.20 6.54
N PRO A 77 2.57 3.85 5.87
CA PRO A 77 3.24 3.24 4.73
C PRO A 77 4.04 2.00 5.18
N GLY A 78 3.89 0.92 4.42
CA GLY A 78 4.97 -0.05 4.26
C GLY A 78 5.85 0.42 3.12
N THR A 79 7.15 0.52 3.36
CA THR A 79 8.11 1.09 2.40
C THR A 79 9.05 0.01 1.94
N ILE A 80 9.27 -0.06 0.62
CA ILE A 80 10.21 -0.97 -0.03
C ILE A 80 11.15 -0.14 -0.90
N GLU A 81 12.44 -0.39 -0.77
CA GLU A 81 13.44 0.16 -1.68
C GLU A 81 13.67 -0.83 -2.83
N MET A 82 13.70 -0.30 -4.05
CA MET A 82 13.88 -1.06 -5.28
C MET A 82 15.03 -0.47 -6.07
N LEU A 83 15.99 -1.31 -6.42
CA LEU A 83 17.04 -0.99 -7.38
C LEU A 83 16.57 -1.45 -8.76
N LEU A 84 16.72 -0.58 -9.76
CA LEU A 84 16.46 -0.91 -11.17
C LEU A 84 17.61 -1.72 -11.77
#